data_AF-A0A7S3PK17-F1
#
_entry.id   AF-A0A7S3PK17-F1
#
_cell.length_a   1.000
_cell.length_b   1.000
_cell.length_c   1.000
_cell.angle_alpha   90.00
_cell.angle_beta   90.00
_cell.angle_gamma   90.00
#
_symmetry.space_group_name_H-M   'P 1'
#
loop_
_entity.id
_entity.type
_entity.pdbx_description
1 polymer ?
#
loop_
_entity_poly.entity_id
_entity_poly.type
_entity_poly.pdbx_seq_one_letter_code
_entity_poly.pdbx_strand_id
1 'polypeptide(L)'
;MGREVMEGIVCVSGTHSQNGQPCKTEGSTTTPKIRYTKQSFSRQASYPHSIFCQVTEKISTIPLTKLSPFERLLVTAKGDLQRIISSWCYETVSVEVFYYSLDEDASTETEKRYKRKVGLKCRNRQFCTANSEVVLSNKLLIDSLATNEVGIGQLFRQFNLLPNFELISLERSDSQSDTSDFSRKYSLTAPGIKCIIEEMFDVVEIRRLEQIVIGEVIQQQDLSKNKINTKSNNRLLSVPLDCNSAEFTPFERVLLSAYDNVPRLVSSYLNSPVELVITRSCKLGESSYLRVVELKCVSNNKLFCVATCEFTILDLKLQQQLDNGEFELNDIFRKYRGGSLPMFKLVSASKIKNRIVENDQNQDRDSLLENLKLNALHRSYILSTPFARVHVHELFEPWTTKMVQTEE
;
A
#
# COMPACT_ATOMS: atom_id res chain seq x y z
N MET A 1 -53.73 38.82 -11.62
CA MET A 1 -53.32 39.57 -10.42
C MET A 1 -51.85 39.24 -10.17
N GLY A 2 -50.85 40.10 -10.29
CA GLY A 2 -50.75 41.50 -10.67
C GLY A 2 -49.29 41.92 -10.38
N ARG A 3 -48.61 42.45 -11.41
CA ARG A 3 -47.41 43.32 -11.41
C ARG A 3 -46.09 42.74 -10.87
N GLU A 4 -45.07 42.60 -11.73
CA GLU A 4 -44.10 43.64 -12.22
C GLU A 4 -43.20 44.12 -11.07
N VAL A 5 -41.87 44.20 -11.21
CA VAL A 5 -41.07 45.18 -11.99
C VAL A 5 -39.62 44.60 -12.09
N MET A 6 -39.00 44.38 -13.26
CA MET A 6 -38.28 45.33 -14.16
C MET A 6 -37.08 46.00 -13.45
N GLU A 7 -35.82 45.76 -13.81
CA GLU A 7 -35.00 46.42 -14.84
C GLU A 7 -33.53 46.11 -14.43
N GLY A 8 -32.50 46.04 -15.28
CA GLY A 8 -32.39 46.36 -16.68
C GLY A 8 -30.91 46.51 -17.10
N ILE A 9 -30.61 46.09 -18.35
CA ILE A 9 -29.82 46.73 -19.44
C ILE A 9 -28.34 47.15 -19.11
N VAL A 10 -27.28 47.08 -19.93
CA VAL A 10 -27.04 47.29 -21.38
C VAL A 10 -25.65 46.75 -21.78
N CYS A 11 -25.56 46.17 -22.99
CA CYS A 11 -24.34 45.89 -23.74
C CYS A 11 -23.75 47.14 -24.40
N VAL A 12 -22.42 47.27 -24.50
CA VAL A 12 -21.79 48.03 -25.59
C VAL A 12 -20.57 47.30 -26.14
N SER A 13 -20.67 46.90 -27.40
CA SER A 13 -19.59 46.52 -28.31
C SER A 13 -18.93 47.77 -28.91
N GLY A 14 -17.61 47.73 -29.11
CA GLY A 14 -16.87 48.73 -29.89
C GLY A 14 -15.64 48.11 -30.55
N THR A 15 -15.53 48.30 -31.87
CA THR A 15 -14.52 47.75 -32.79
C THR A 15 -13.52 48.83 -33.27
N HIS A 16 -12.31 48.38 -33.68
CA HIS A 16 -11.29 49.04 -34.53
C HIS A 16 -10.56 50.29 -33.97
N SER A 17 -9.28 50.61 -34.23
CA SER A 17 -8.34 50.32 -35.33
C SER A 17 -6.88 50.66 -34.94
N GLN A 18 -5.93 49.87 -35.48
CA GLN A 18 -4.57 50.10 -36.02
C GLN A 18 -3.52 51.12 -35.46
N ASN A 19 -2.28 50.56 -35.44
CA ASN A 19 -0.94 51.12 -35.78
C ASN A 19 -0.11 51.91 -34.76
N GLY A 20 1.13 51.42 -34.51
CA GLY A 20 2.25 52.24 -33.98
C GLY A 20 3.45 51.50 -33.37
N GLN A 21 4.38 51.04 -34.22
CA GLN A 21 5.86 50.92 -34.05
C GLN A 21 6.56 50.12 -32.90
N PRO A 22 7.76 49.57 -33.18
CA PRO A 22 8.46 48.64 -32.28
C PRO A 22 9.47 49.36 -31.37
N CYS A 23 9.40 49.07 -30.07
CA CYS A 23 10.42 49.49 -29.11
C CYS A 23 11.42 48.35 -28.88
N LYS A 24 12.69 48.58 -29.24
CA LYS A 24 13.82 47.74 -28.87
C LYS A 24 14.15 47.99 -27.40
N THR A 25 14.06 46.96 -26.57
CA THR A 25 14.68 46.96 -25.24
C THR A 25 15.41 45.64 -25.05
N GLU A 26 16.74 45.72 -25.07
CA GLU A 26 17.66 44.70 -24.56
C GLU A 26 17.43 44.58 -23.04
N GLY A 27 16.82 43.48 -22.63
CA GLY A 27 16.54 43.16 -21.23
C GLY A 27 17.35 41.94 -20.80
N SER A 28 18.40 42.20 -20.02
CA SER A 28 19.20 41.23 -19.28
C SER A 28 18.32 40.15 -18.60
N THR A 29 18.48 38.90 -19.03
CA THR A 29 17.90 37.71 -18.39
C THR A 29 18.65 37.40 -17.08
N THR A 30 18.37 38.18 -16.04
CA THR A 30 18.63 37.73 -14.67
C THR A 30 17.45 36.88 -14.24
N THR A 31 17.68 35.56 -14.17
CA THR A 31 16.74 34.63 -13.55
C THR A 31 16.51 35.07 -12.10
N PRO A 32 15.25 35.29 -11.67
CA PRO A 32 14.98 35.66 -10.29
C PRO A 32 15.39 34.50 -9.38
N LYS A 33 16.39 34.73 -8.53
CA LYS A 33 16.70 33.86 -7.40
C LYS A 33 15.51 33.89 -6.45
N ILE A 34 14.61 32.92 -6.59
CA ILE A 34 13.53 32.66 -5.63
C ILE A 34 14.20 32.29 -4.31
N ARG A 35 14.24 33.22 -3.36
CA ARG A 35 14.62 32.95 -1.97
C ARG A 35 13.47 32.19 -1.33
N TYR A 36 13.63 30.88 -1.14
CA TYR A 36 12.75 30.09 -0.28
C TYR A 36 12.97 30.50 1.17
N THR A 37 12.02 31.24 1.76
CA THR A 37 11.92 31.36 3.21
C THR A 37 11.50 29.99 3.76
N LYS A 38 12.37 29.37 4.58
CA LYS A 38 12.01 28.20 5.39
C LYS A 38 10.90 28.60 6.36
N GLN A 39 9.64 28.53 5.92
CA GLN A 39 8.50 28.62 6.82
C GLN A 39 8.35 27.26 7.49
N SER A 40 9.01 27.11 8.64
CA SER A 40 8.89 25.94 9.50
C SER A 40 7.48 25.89 10.08
N PHE A 41 6.56 25.21 9.40
CA PHE A 41 5.28 24.81 9.98
C PHE A 41 5.52 23.63 10.93
N SER A 42 5.97 23.90 12.16
CA SER A 42 6.01 22.90 13.23
C SER A 42 4.64 22.81 13.91
N ARG A 43 3.62 22.35 13.18
CA ARG A 43 2.44 21.78 13.84
C ARG A 43 2.76 20.30 14.05
N GLN A 44 3.06 19.91 15.29
CA GLN A 44 2.94 18.52 15.71
C GLN A 44 1.47 18.14 15.59
N ALA A 45 1.04 17.72 14.40
CA ALA A 45 -0.23 17.05 14.26
C ALA A 45 -0.08 15.70 14.99
N SER A 46 -0.56 15.63 16.23
CA SER A 46 -0.72 14.33 16.91
C SER A 46 -1.79 13.57 16.15
N TYR A 47 -1.40 12.66 15.27
CA TYR A 47 -2.35 11.83 14.54
C TYR A 47 -2.98 10.86 15.55
N PRO A 48 -4.31 10.94 15.82
CA PRO A 48 -4.95 10.10 16.83
C PRO A 48 -5.19 8.66 16.35
N HIS A 49 -4.64 8.26 15.21
CA HIS A 49 -4.78 6.91 14.69
C HIS A 49 -3.38 6.34 14.50
N SER A 50 -2.84 5.75 15.57
CA SER A 50 -1.96 4.62 15.37
C SER A 50 -2.67 3.70 14.37
N ILE A 51 -2.00 3.34 13.28
CA ILE A 51 -2.50 2.33 12.35
C ILE A 51 -2.32 0.97 13.05
N PHE A 52 -2.86 0.88 14.26
CA PHE A 52 -3.02 -0.36 14.97
C PHE A 52 -4.25 -0.98 14.35
N CYS A 53 -4.06 -2.11 13.67
CA CYS A 53 -5.16 -3.03 13.50
C CYS A 53 -5.48 -3.49 14.92
N GLN A 54 -6.40 -2.79 15.58
CA GLN A 54 -6.85 -3.16 16.93
C GLN A 54 -7.62 -4.46 16.80
N VAL A 55 -6.90 -5.57 16.74
CA VAL A 55 -7.38 -6.82 17.29
C VAL A 55 -7.52 -6.53 18.78
N THR A 56 -8.66 -5.97 19.18
CA THR A 56 -8.91 -5.71 20.59
C THR A 56 -9.00 -7.05 21.30
N GLU A 57 -8.58 -7.11 22.58
CA GLU A 57 -8.68 -8.34 23.39
C GLU A 57 -10.11 -8.90 23.43
N LYS A 58 -11.13 -8.09 23.12
CA LYS A 58 -12.52 -8.52 23.01
C LYS A 58 -12.82 -9.40 21.79
N ILE A 59 -12.02 -9.31 20.73
CA ILE A 59 -12.26 -9.96 19.43
C ILE A 59 -11.47 -11.26 19.29
N SER A 60 -10.38 -11.43 20.05
CA SER A 60 -9.52 -12.59 19.93
C SER A 60 -9.45 -13.40 21.21
N THR A 61 -9.60 -14.71 21.07
CA THR A 61 -9.25 -15.66 22.13
C THR A 61 -7.75 -15.95 22.19
N ILE A 62 -6.96 -15.40 21.25
CA ILE A 62 -5.51 -15.64 21.11
C ILE A 62 -4.75 -14.32 21.30
N PRO A 63 -3.88 -14.21 22.31
CA PRO A 63 -2.92 -13.11 22.35
C PRO A 63 -2.04 -13.13 21.10
N LEU A 64 -1.88 -12.00 20.40
CA LEU A 64 -1.02 -11.94 19.19
C LEU A 64 0.44 -12.35 19.47
N THR A 65 0.88 -12.26 20.72
CA THR A 65 2.20 -12.73 21.17
C THR A 65 2.37 -14.26 21.09
N LYS A 66 1.28 -15.02 20.97
CA LYS A 66 1.26 -16.47 20.80
C LYS A 66 1.27 -16.93 19.34
N LEU A 67 1.17 -15.98 18.40
CA LEU A 67 1.29 -16.23 16.97
C LEU A 67 2.71 -15.93 16.52
N SER A 68 3.24 -16.69 15.57
CA SER A 68 4.51 -16.37 14.90
C SER A 68 4.40 -15.03 14.15
N PRO A 69 5.53 -14.37 13.84
CA PRO A 69 5.53 -13.17 13.00
C PRO A 69 4.78 -13.36 11.67
N PHE A 70 4.92 -14.53 11.04
CA PHE A 70 4.21 -14.85 9.79
C PHE A 70 2.71 -15.05 10.03
N GLU A 71 2.32 -15.82 11.04
CA GLU A 71 0.91 -16.01 11.42
C GLU A 71 0.22 -14.66 11.72
N ARG A 72 0.90 -13.73 12.41
CA ARG A 72 0.41 -12.36 12.64
C ARG A 72 0.14 -11.59 11.34
N LEU A 73 0.97 -11.76 10.31
CA LEU A 73 0.71 -11.17 8.99
C LEU A 73 -0.56 -11.74 8.37
N LEU A 74 -0.78 -13.05 8.50
CA LEU A 74 -1.94 -13.72 7.92
C LEU A 74 -3.23 -13.28 8.59
N VAL A 75 -3.29 -13.27 9.93
CA VAL A 75 -4.51 -12.90 10.66
C VAL A 75 -4.90 -11.45 10.47
N THR A 76 -3.93 -10.56 10.27
CA THR A 76 -4.18 -9.12 10.08
C THR A 76 -4.37 -8.71 8.61
N ALA A 77 -4.25 -9.64 7.66
CA ALA A 77 -4.38 -9.36 6.22
C ALA A 77 -5.78 -8.80 5.89
N LYS A 78 -5.83 -7.69 5.13
CA LYS A 78 -7.09 -6.97 4.85
C LYS A 78 -7.47 -7.13 3.38
N GLY A 79 -7.76 -8.36 2.97
CA GLY A 79 -8.04 -8.70 1.57
C GLY A 79 -6.79 -8.88 0.70
N ASP A 80 -5.60 -8.99 1.31
CA ASP A 80 -4.33 -9.17 0.62
C ASP A 80 -3.60 -10.47 0.99
N LEU A 81 -4.30 -11.45 1.57
CA LEU A 81 -3.75 -12.72 2.02
C LEU A 81 -3.00 -13.47 0.90
N GLN A 82 -3.63 -13.63 -0.28
CA GLN A 82 -3.00 -14.32 -1.41
C GLN A 82 -1.70 -13.64 -1.84
N ARG A 83 -1.66 -12.30 -1.81
CA ARG A 83 -0.46 -11.53 -2.15
C ARG A 83 0.63 -11.71 -1.11
N ILE A 84 0.29 -11.62 0.17
CA ILE A 84 1.24 -11.83 1.28
C ILE A 84 1.87 -13.22 1.16
N ILE A 85 1.07 -14.27 1.03
CA ILE A 85 1.58 -15.65 0.87
C ILE A 85 2.39 -15.78 -0.41
N SER A 86 1.92 -15.22 -1.53
CA SER A 86 2.64 -15.37 -2.80
C SER A 86 4.02 -14.72 -2.76
N SER A 87 4.11 -13.52 -2.16
CA SER A 87 5.38 -12.82 -1.97
C SER A 87 6.27 -13.51 -0.95
N TRP A 88 5.70 -14.00 0.15
CA TRP A 88 6.45 -14.74 1.16
C TRP A 88 7.07 -16.01 0.57
N CYS A 89 6.26 -16.84 -0.10
CA CYS A 89 6.67 -18.12 -0.65
C CYS A 89 7.42 -18.04 -1.98
N TYR A 90 7.48 -16.85 -2.60
CA TYR A 90 7.93 -16.67 -3.97
C TYR A 90 7.25 -17.66 -4.94
N GLU A 91 5.93 -17.82 -4.79
CA GLU A 91 5.14 -18.75 -5.58
C GLU A 91 3.72 -18.23 -5.72
N THR A 92 3.04 -18.57 -6.80
CA THR A 92 1.64 -18.23 -6.99
C THR A 92 0.74 -18.97 -6.00
N VAL A 93 -0.24 -18.26 -5.43
CA VAL A 93 -1.34 -18.89 -4.71
C VAL A 93 -2.46 -19.22 -5.69
N SER A 94 -2.86 -20.48 -5.75
CA SER A 94 -4.02 -20.93 -6.52
C SER A 94 -5.25 -21.07 -5.63
N VAL A 95 -6.43 -20.88 -6.22
CA VAL A 95 -7.72 -20.99 -5.53
C VAL A 95 -8.48 -22.16 -6.14
N GLU A 96 -8.76 -23.17 -5.32
CA GLU A 96 -9.64 -24.28 -5.67
C GLU A 96 -11.05 -24.00 -5.13
N VAL A 97 -12.07 -24.07 -5.98
CA VAL A 97 -13.45 -23.85 -5.56
C VAL A 97 -14.10 -25.20 -5.25
N PHE A 98 -14.49 -25.40 -4.00
CA PHE A 98 -15.18 -26.62 -3.56
C PHE A 98 -16.67 -26.58 -3.85
N TYR A 99 -17.32 -25.47 -3.49
CA TYR A 99 -18.70 -25.21 -3.89
C TYR A 99 -18.99 -23.72 -4.00
N TYR A 100 -20.01 -23.42 -4.78
CA TYR A 100 -20.59 -22.10 -4.98
C TYR A 100 -22.07 -22.28 -5.27
N SER A 101 -22.93 -21.66 -4.46
CA SER A 101 -24.38 -21.79 -4.60
C SER A 101 -25.10 -20.49 -4.25
N LEU A 102 -26.16 -20.19 -4.99
CA LEU A 102 -27.16 -19.20 -4.58
C LEU A 102 -27.98 -19.80 -3.43
N ASP A 103 -28.15 -19.04 -2.36
CA ASP A 103 -29.07 -19.37 -1.28
C ASP A 103 -30.44 -18.81 -1.65
N GLU A 104 -31.26 -19.60 -2.34
CA GLU A 104 -32.57 -19.17 -2.86
C GLU A 104 -33.52 -18.77 -1.73
N ASP A 105 -33.52 -19.52 -0.63
CA ASP A 105 -34.38 -19.27 0.53
C ASP A 105 -34.05 -17.95 1.23
N ALA A 106 -32.76 -17.59 1.29
CA ALA A 106 -32.30 -16.35 1.89
C ALA A 106 -32.23 -15.17 0.89
N SER A 107 -32.48 -15.42 -0.39
CA SER A 107 -32.45 -14.40 -1.44
C SER A 107 -33.82 -13.76 -1.65
N THR A 108 -33.83 -12.49 -2.04
CA THR A 108 -35.02 -11.74 -2.44
C THR A 108 -34.91 -11.29 -3.89
N GLU A 109 -35.87 -10.52 -4.38
CA GLU A 109 -35.81 -9.90 -5.71
C GLU A 109 -34.69 -8.86 -5.80
N THR A 110 -34.46 -8.10 -4.73
CA THR A 110 -33.51 -6.97 -4.70
C THR A 110 -32.17 -7.31 -4.06
N GLU A 111 -32.07 -8.46 -3.38
CA GLU A 111 -30.87 -8.91 -2.69
C GLU A 111 -30.60 -10.39 -3.00
N LYS A 112 -29.38 -10.71 -3.42
CA LYS A 112 -28.96 -12.11 -3.66
C LYS A 112 -27.88 -12.52 -2.67
N ARG A 113 -28.03 -13.74 -2.13
CA ARG A 113 -27.10 -14.32 -1.16
C ARG A 113 -26.40 -15.54 -1.75
N TYR A 114 -25.08 -15.56 -1.66
CA TYR A 114 -24.25 -16.63 -2.18
C TYR A 114 -23.43 -17.24 -1.07
N LYS A 115 -23.33 -18.57 -1.06
CA LYS A 115 -22.40 -19.32 -0.22
C LYS A 115 -21.29 -19.86 -1.11
N ARG A 116 -20.05 -19.74 -0.64
CA ARG A 116 -18.87 -20.22 -1.36
C ARG A 116 -17.87 -20.82 -0.38
N LYS A 117 -17.26 -21.92 -0.78
CA LYS A 117 -16.13 -22.52 -0.07
C LYS A 117 -14.97 -22.74 -1.03
N VAL A 118 -13.77 -22.31 -0.61
CA VAL A 118 -12.55 -22.42 -1.41
C VAL A 118 -11.39 -22.95 -0.58
N GLY A 119 -10.47 -23.63 -1.24
CA GLY A 119 -9.13 -23.95 -0.73
C GLY A 119 -8.10 -23.02 -1.35
N LEU A 120 -7.23 -22.44 -0.52
CA LEU A 120 -6.06 -21.69 -0.99
C LEU A 120 -4.84 -22.61 -0.95
N LYS A 121 -4.17 -22.74 -2.10
CA LYS A 121 -3.02 -23.61 -2.29
C LYS A 121 -1.78 -22.79 -2.65
N CYS A 122 -0.64 -23.16 -2.09
CA CYS A 122 0.67 -22.66 -2.49
C CYS A 122 1.60 -23.86 -2.65
N ARG A 123 2.35 -23.96 -3.75
CA ARG A 123 3.19 -25.14 -4.04
C ARG A 123 2.41 -26.46 -3.97
N ASN A 124 1.20 -26.47 -4.53
CA ASN A 124 0.23 -27.58 -4.49
C ASN A 124 -0.18 -28.08 -3.10
N ARG A 125 0.08 -27.31 -2.05
CA ARG A 125 -0.32 -27.61 -0.67
C ARG A 125 -1.39 -26.64 -0.22
N GLN A 126 -2.49 -27.17 0.30
CA GLN A 126 -3.56 -26.34 0.85
C GLN A 126 -3.15 -25.85 2.24
N PHE A 127 -3.12 -24.54 2.44
CA PHE A 127 -2.77 -23.94 3.74
C PHE A 127 -3.95 -23.23 4.40
N CYS A 128 -5.02 -22.96 3.64
CA CYS A 128 -6.19 -22.25 4.14
C CYS A 128 -7.46 -22.74 3.44
N THR A 129 -8.53 -22.90 4.22
CA THR A 129 -9.90 -23.07 3.70
C THR A 129 -10.71 -21.84 4.05
N ALA A 130 -11.41 -21.25 3.08
CA ALA A 130 -12.25 -20.09 3.32
C ALA A 130 -13.71 -20.40 2.99
N ASN A 131 -14.59 -20.17 3.96
CA ASN A 131 -16.05 -20.14 3.77
C ASN A 131 -16.48 -18.68 3.68
N SER A 132 -17.36 -18.35 2.74
CA SER A 132 -17.89 -16.99 2.62
C SER A 132 -19.38 -16.97 2.33
N GLU A 133 -20.09 -16.09 3.01
CA GLU A 133 -21.44 -15.63 2.67
C GLU A 133 -21.32 -14.25 2.03
N VAL A 134 -21.90 -14.09 0.84
CA VAL A 134 -21.86 -12.83 0.08
C VAL A 134 -23.27 -12.36 -0.18
N VAL A 135 -23.56 -11.15 0.24
CA VAL A 135 -24.83 -10.47 0.07
C VAL A 135 -24.63 -9.34 -0.93
N LEU A 136 -25.37 -9.38 -2.04
CA LEU A 136 -25.37 -8.35 -3.08
C LEU A 136 -26.73 -7.69 -3.14
N SER A 137 -26.76 -6.36 -3.07
CA SER A 137 -27.98 -5.55 -3.22
C SER A 137 -27.93 -4.60 -4.41
N ASN A 138 -26.80 -4.55 -5.12
CA ASN A 138 -26.65 -3.75 -6.33
C ASN A 138 -26.91 -4.62 -7.57
N LYS A 139 -27.87 -4.20 -8.41
CA LYS A 139 -28.26 -4.89 -9.63
C LYS A 139 -27.07 -5.15 -10.58
N LEU A 140 -26.15 -4.20 -10.75
CA LEU A 140 -24.98 -4.38 -11.61
C LEU A 140 -24.04 -5.48 -11.09
N LEU A 141 -23.87 -5.57 -9.76
CA LEU A 141 -23.06 -6.63 -9.14
C LEU A 141 -23.75 -8.00 -9.27
N ILE A 142 -25.07 -8.04 -9.06
CA ILE A 142 -25.89 -9.26 -9.19
C ILE A 142 -25.83 -9.78 -10.63
N ASP A 143 -26.10 -8.92 -11.60
CA ASP A 143 -26.13 -9.27 -13.02
C ASP A 143 -24.74 -9.78 -13.47
N SER A 144 -23.64 -9.20 -12.96
CA SER A 144 -22.26 -9.61 -13.28
C SER A 144 -21.84 -10.97 -12.68
N LEU A 145 -22.43 -11.37 -11.55
CA LEU A 145 -22.24 -12.74 -11.06
C LEU A 145 -23.10 -13.74 -11.84
N ALA A 146 -24.30 -13.35 -12.26
CA ALA A 146 -25.20 -14.21 -13.02
C ALA A 146 -24.62 -14.61 -14.39
N THR A 147 -23.82 -13.73 -15.01
CA THR A 147 -23.13 -14.03 -16.28
C THR A 147 -21.90 -14.96 -16.11
N ASN A 148 -21.50 -15.29 -14.87
CA ASN A 148 -20.27 -16.03 -14.54
C ASN A 148 -18.98 -15.38 -15.07
N GLU A 149 -19.02 -14.12 -15.49
CA GLU A 149 -17.85 -13.41 -16.03
C GLU A 149 -16.87 -13.00 -14.93
N VAL A 150 -17.35 -12.88 -13.69
CA VAL A 150 -16.59 -12.31 -12.57
C VAL A 150 -16.65 -13.22 -11.35
N GLY A 151 -15.50 -13.62 -10.82
CA GLY A 151 -15.48 -14.29 -9.53
C GLY A 151 -15.77 -13.31 -8.39
N ILE A 152 -16.45 -13.76 -7.31
CA ILE A 152 -16.71 -12.93 -6.09
C ILE A 152 -15.46 -12.18 -5.60
N GLY A 153 -14.30 -12.84 -5.61
CA GLY A 153 -13.03 -12.25 -5.16
C GLY A 153 -12.52 -11.13 -6.06
N GLN A 154 -13.06 -11.01 -7.28
CA GLN A 154 -12.71 -9.97 -8.26
C GLN A 154 -13.69 -8.80 -8.24
N LEU A 155 -14.90 -8.95 -7.66
CA LEU A 155 -15.93 -7.90 -7.65
C LEU A 155 -15.39 -6.57 -7.10
N PHE A 156 -14.71 -6.60 -5.96
CA PHE A 156 -14.15 -5.37 -5.37
C PHE A 156 -13.19 -4.66 -6.33
N ARG A 157 -12.34 -5.41 -7.02
CA ARG A 157 -11.36 -4.83 -7.96
C ARG A 157 -12.02 -4.36 -9.25
N GLN A 158 -12.92 -5.16 -9.83
CA GLN A 158 -13.57 -4.85 -11.10
C GLN A 158 -14.46 -3.62 -11.00
N PHE A 159 -15.16 -3.47 -9.88
CA PHE A 159 -16.03 -2.32 -9.62
C PHE A 159 -15.32 -1.19 -8.87
N ASN A 160 -14.00 -1.29 -8.69
CA ASN A 160 -13.18 -0.33 -7.95
C ASN A 160 -13.76 0.01 -6.55
N LEU A 161 -14.36 -0.97 -5.88
CA LEU A 161 -14.91 -0.84 -4.55
C LEU A 161 -13.79 -1.03 -3.52
N LEU A 162 -13.67 -0.07 -2.61
CA LEU A 162 -12.80 -0.13 -1.44
C LEU A 162 -13.59 -0.72 -0.26
N PRO A 163 -13.42 -2.00 0.09
CA PRO A 163 -14.14 -2.57 1.22
C PRO A 163 -13.64 -1.99 2.54
N ASN A 164 -14.59 -1.69 3.43
CA ASN A 164 -14.30 -1.59 4.86
C ASN A 164 -14.08 -3.00 5.41
N PHE A 165 -12.93 -3.22 6.05
CA PHE A 165 -12.56 -4.48 6.69
C PHE A 165 -12.82 -4.40 8.19
N GLU A 166 -13.52 -5.38 8.72
CA GLU A 166 -13.78 -5.52 10.15
C GLU A 166 -13.50 -6.96 10.59
N LEU A 167 -12.54 -7.16 11.49
CA LEU A 167 -12.28 -8.46 12.10
C LEU A 167 -13.36 -8.73 13.16
N ILE A 168 -14.09 -9.84 13.01
CA ILE A 168 -15.21 -10.25 13.88
C ILE A 168 -14.73 -11.20 14.98
N SER A 169 -13.94 -12.22 14.62
CA SER A 169 -13.33 -13.13 15.59
C SER A 169 -11.99 -13.66 15.10
N LEU A 170 -11.13 -14.03 16.06
CA LEU A 170 -9.88 -14.74 15.85
C LEU A 170 -9.79 -15.85 16.91
N GLU A 171 -9.84 -17.10 16.47
CA GLU A 171 -10.02 -18.29 17.30
C GLU A 171 -8.93 -19.33 17.04
N ARG A 172 -8.64 -20.17 18.06
CA ARG A 172 -7.74 -21.33 17.95
C ARG A 172 -8.50 -22.59 18.31
N SER A 173 -8.30 -23.66 17.56
CA SER A 173 -9.00 -24.94 17.80
C SER A 173 -8.62 -25.57 19.14
N ASP A 174 -7.37 -25.39 19.60
CA ASP A 174 -6.92 -25.80 20.92
C ASP A 174 -6.02 -24.72 21.53
N SER A 175 -6.52 -24.05 22.56
CA SER A 175 -5.80 -22.96 23.24
C SER A 175 -4.48 -23.38 23.88
N GLN A 176 -4.23 -24.68 24.09
CA GLN A 176 -3.02 -25.18 24.75
C GLN A 176 -1.93 -25.66 23.80
N SER A 177 -2.24 -25.86 22.51
CA SER A 177 -1.27 -26.37 21.55
C SER A 177 -0.78 -25.28 20.60
N ASP A 178 0.53 -25.08 20.57
CA ASP A 178 1.16 -24.19 19.59
C ASP A 178 1.06 -24.72 18.16
N THR A 179 0.62 -25.96 17.94
CA THR A 179 0.42 -26.53 16.60
C THR A 179 -1.05 -26.55 16.18
N SER A 180 -1.97 -26.06 17.00
CA SER A 180 -3.38 -26.09 16.63
C SER A 180 -3.68 -25.01 15.59
N ASP A 181 -4.51 -25.38 14.63
CA ASP A 181 -5.08 -24.48 13.64
C ASP A 181 -5.71 -23.25 14.27
N PHE A 182 -5.65 -22.14 13.55
CA PHE A 182 -6.35 -20.91 13.91
C PHE A 182 -7.32 -20.53 12.80
N SER A 183 -8.37 -19.82 13.18
CA SER A 183 -9.34 -19.28 12.24
C SER A 183 -9.57 -17.80 12.49
N ARG A 184 -9.97 -17.09 11.45
CA ARG A 184 -10.44 -15.71 11.57
C ARG A 184 -11.74 -15.53 10.82
N LYS A 185 -12.64 -14.78 11.43
CA LYS A 185 -13.90 -14.35 10.81
C LYS A 185 -13.88 -12.85 10.66
N TYR A 186 -14.25 -12.34 9.49
CA TYR A 186 -14.25 -10.91 9.21
C TYR A 186 -15.35 -10.52 8.23
N SER A 187 -15.69 -9.24 8.22
CA SER A 187 -16.57 -8.64 7.21
C SER A 187 -15.79 -7.78 6.22
N LEU A 188 -16.21 -7.81 4.96
CA LEU A 188 -15.84 -6.84 3.93
C LEU A 188 -17.12 -6.15 3.48
N THR A 189 -17.23 -4.84 3.66
CA THR A 189 -18.44 -4.08 3.31
C THR A 189 -18.11 -2.93 2.36
N ALA A 190 -18.83 -2.81 1.26
CA ALA A 190 -18.79 -1.67 0.35
C ALA A 190 -20.20 -1.37 -0.19
N PRO A 191 -20.45 -0.24 -0.88
CA PRO A 191 -21.77 0.04 -1.44
C PRO A 191 -22.30 -1.12 -2.32
N GLY A 192 -23.41 -1.72 -1.90
CA GLY A 192 -24.07 -2.80 -2.65
C GLY A 192 -23.52 -4.22 -2.44
N ILE A 193 -22.49 -4.40 -1.60
CA ILE A 193 -21.87 -5.70 -1.32
C ILE A 193 -21.45 -5.82 0.15
N LYS A 194 -21.80 -6.96 0.76
CA LYS A 194 -21.32 -7.36 2.08
C LYS A 194 -20.87 -8.81 2.03
N CYS A 195 -19.66 -9.08 2.49
CA CYS A 195 -19.14 -10.43 2.65
C CYS A 195 -18.87 -10.72 4.12
N ILE A 196 -19.27 -11.90 4.59
CA ILE A 196 -18.78 -12.49 5.84
C ILE A 196 -17.89 -13.66 5.45
N ILE A 197 -16.63 -13.61 5.85
CA ILE A 197 -15.62 -14.57 5.45
C ILE A 197 -15.02 -15.19 6.71
N GLU A 198 -14.95 -16.52 6.73
CA GLU A 198 -14.28 -17.31 7.74
C GLU A 198 -13.16 -18.10 7.07
N GLU A 199 -11.94 -17.86 7.51
CA GLU A 199 -10.73 -18.53 7.02
C GLU A 199 -10.16 -19.41 8.13
N MET A 200 -9.92 -20.67 7.82
CA MET A 200 -9.30 -21.67 8.70
C MET A 200 -7.91 -22.00 8.14
N PHE A 201 -6.89 -21.85 8.97
CA PHE A 201 -5.49 -21.99 8.60
C PHE A 201 -4.89 -23.28 9.16
N ASP A 202 -4.30 -24.09 8.28
CA ASP A 202 -3.55 -25.27 8.66
C ASP A 202 -2.15 -24.82 9.13
N VAL A 203 -1.93 -24.83 10.45
CA VAL A 203 -0.68 -24.34 11.04
C VAL A 203 0.51 -25.22 10.65
N VAL A 204 0.28 -26.52 10.48
CA VAL A 204 1.33 -27.45 10.06
C VAL A 204 1.80 -27.11 8.65
N GLU A 205 0.88 -26.88 7.71
CA GLU A 205 1.24 -26.49 6.35
C GLU A 205 1.83 -25.08 6.28
N ILE A 206 1.34 -24.11 7.06
CA ILE A 206 1.95 -22.77 7.14
C ILE A 206 3.42 -22.86 7.59
N ARG A 207 3.70 -23.62 8.65
CA ARG A 207 5.08 -23.80 9.15
C ARG A 207 5.96 -24.54 8.16
N ARG A 208 5.41 -25.55 7.47
CA ARG A 208 6.13 -26.23 6.38
C ARG A 208 6.48 -25.27 5.26
N LEU A 209 5.56 -24.42 4.82
CA LEU A 209 5.83 -23.39 3.81
C LEU A 209 6.93 -22.44 4.28
N GLU A 210 6.86 -21.97 5.52
CA GLU A 210 7.89 -21.12 6.11
C GLU A 210 9.27 -21.79 6.11
N GLN A 211 9.36 -23.04 6.58
CA GLN A 211 10.61 -23.81 6.62
C GLN A 211 11.21 -24.06 5.24
N ILE A 212 10.40 -24.43 4.25
CA ILE A 212 10.89 -24.69 2.89
C ILE A 212 11.51 -23.40 2.31
N VAL A 213 10.81 -22.28 2.45
CA VAL A 213 11.26 -21.00 1.91
C VAL A 213 12.55 -20.53 2.60
N ILE A 214 12.64 -20.68 3.92
CA ILE A 214 13.86 -20.34 4.66
C ILE A 214 15.02 -21.24 4.22
N GLY A 215 14.78 -22.55 4.07
CA GLY A 215 15.78 -23.51 3.59
C GLY A 215 16.32 -23.18 2.19
N GLU A 216 15.44 -22.80 1.26
CA GLU A 216 15.82 -22.37 -0.10
C GLU A 216 16.70 -21.11 -0.09
N VAL A 217 16.35 -20.11 0.73
CA VAL A 217 17.12 -18.88 0.86
C VAL A 217 18.53 -19.16 1.39
N ILE A 218 18.66 -20.04 2.40
CA ILE A 218 19.97 -20.43 2.95
C ILE A 218 20.83 -21.11 1.88
N GLN A 219 20.26 -22.10 1.16
CA GLN A 219 20.98 -22.81 0.11
C GLN A 219 21.48 -21.87 -1.01
N GLN A 220 20.65 -20.91 -1.42
CA GLN A 220 21.01 -19.94 -2.45
C GLN A 220 22.09 -18.95 -1.99
N GLN A 221 22.05 -18.51 -0.73
CA GLN A 221 23.09 -17.65 -0.17
C GLN A 221 24.45 -18.34 -0.14
N ASP A 222 24.51 -19.63 0.19
CA ASP A 222 25.77 -20.37 0.21
C ASP A 222 26.35 -20.62 -1.20
N LEU A 223 25.49 -20.87 -2.20
CA LEU A 223 25.92 -20.93 -3.60
C LEU A 223 26.47 -19.60 -4.11
N SER A 224 25.90 -18.47 -3.67
CA SER A 224 26.35 -17.13 -4.07
C SER A 224 27.72 -16.77 -3.50
N LYS A 225 28.02 -17.15 -2.25
CA LYS A 225 29.33 -16.94 -1.62
C LYS A 225 30.45 -17.65 -2.37
N ASN A 226 30.17 -18.83 -2.92
CA ASN A 226 31.15 -19.64 -3.66
C ASN A 226 31.47 -19.10 -5.06
N LYS A 227 30.63 -18.24 -5.65
CA LYS A 227 30.86 -17.65 -7.00
C LYS A 227 31.72 -16.39 -7.00
N ILE A 228 32.12 -15.84 -5.85
CA ILE A 228 32.75 -14.51 -5.75
C ILE A 228 34.20 -14.45 -6.25
N ASN A 229 34.83 -15.58 -6.63
CA ASN A 229 36.21 -15.58 -7.14
C ASN A 229 36.39 -15.29 -8.64
N THR A 230 35.33 -15.00 -9.41
CA THR A 230 35.49 -14.56 -10.80
C THR A 230 35.25 -13.05 -10.92
N LYS A 231 36.35 -12.29 -11.13
CA LYS A 231 36.34 -10.85 -11.43
C LYS A 231 35.45 -10.57 -12.65
N SER A 232 34.19 -10.22 -12.40
CA SER A 232 33.28 -9.71 -13.43
C SER A 232 33.17 -8.20 -13.28
N ASN A 233 33.35 -7.49 -14.40
CA ASN A 233 33.27 -6.04 -14.47
C ASN A 233 31.82 -5.60 -14.20
N ASN A 234 31.59 -5.01 -13.03
CA ASN A 234 30.30 -4.48 -12.60
C ASN A 234 29.85 -3.31 -13.48
N ARG A 235 29.03 -3.58 -14.49
CA ARG A 235 28.10 -2.59 -15.03
C ARG A 235 26.75 -2.77 -14.32
N LEU A 236 26.25 -1.69 -13.73
CA LEU A 236 24.89 -1.54 -13.21
C LEU A 236 23.88 -1.73 -14.36
N LEU A 237 23.52 -2.98 -14.64
CA LEU A 237 22.40 -3.30 -15.52
C LEU A 237 21.15 -3.39 -14.64
N SER A 238 20.21 -2.48 -14.86
CA SER A 238 18.86 -2.52 -14.28
C SER A 238 18.09 -3.70 -14.90
N VAL A 239 18.27 -4.88 -14.32
CA VAL A 239 17.47 -6.08 -14.59
C VAL A 239 16.01 -5.77 -14.20
N PRO A 240 15.00 -6.20 -15.00
CA PRO A 240 13.59 -6.06 -14.63
C PRO A 240 13.36 -6.61 -13.21
N LEU A 241 12.56 -5.89 -12.42
CA LEU A 241 12.37 -6.14 -10.99
C LEU A 241 11.73 -7.51 -10.75
N ASP A 242 12.56 -8.53 -10.61
CA ASP A 242 12.15 -9.72 -9.89
C ASP A 242 12.32 -9.38 -8.40
N CYS A 243 11.35 -8.65 -7.81
CA CYS A 243 11.20 -8.46 -6.35
C CYS A 243 11.06 -9.78 -5.55
N ASN A 244 11.14 -10.84 -6.31
CA ASN A 244 10.90 -12.23 -6.13
C ASN A 244 12.25 -12.99 -6.16
N SER A 245 13.38 -12.30 -6.36
CA SER A 245 14.69 -12.93 -6.34
C SER A 245 15.01 -13.57 -4.99
N ALA A 246 15.80 -14.63 -5.06
CA ALA A 246 16.49 -15.31 -3.96
C ALA A 246 17.22 -14.37 -2.98
N GLU A 247 17.58 -13.16 -3.43
CA GLU A 247 18.39 -12.22 -2.65
C GLU A 247 17.61 -11.56 -1.51
N PHE A 248 16.28 -11.60 -1.58
CA PHE A 248 15.38 -11.06 -0.58
C PHE A 248 14.92 -12.15 0.37
N THR A 249 14.90 -11.83 1.66
CA THR A 249 14.17 -12.61 2.67
C THR A 249 12.67 -12.63 2.37
N PRO A 250 11.91 -13.60 2.89
CA PRO A 250 10.46 -13.67 2.67
C PRO A 250 9.73 -12.38 3.07
N PHE A 251 10.11 -11.79 4.20
CA PHE A 251 9.51 -10.54 4.65
C PHE A 251 9.94 -9.34 3.80
N GLU A 252 11.19 -9.26 3.34
CA GLU A 252 11.61 -8.23 2.36
C GLU A 252 10.75 -8.29 1.10
N ARG A 253 10.44 -9.48 0.57
CA ARG A 253 9.54 -9.63 -0.59
C ARG A 253 8.13 -9.11 -0.31
N VAL A 254 7.59 -9.41 0.88
CA VAL A 254 6.28 -8.88 1.32
C VAL A 254 6.30 -7.35 1.41
N LEU A 255 7.38 -6.76 1.93
CA LEU A 255 7.52 -5.30 1.99
C LEU A 255 7.64 -4.70 0.59
N LEU A 256 8.40 -5.32 -0.32
CA LEU A 256 8.56 -4.84 -1.69
C LEU A 256 7.25 -4.88 -2.47
N SER A 257 6.44 -5.92 -2.29
CA SER A 257 5.16 -6.09 -2.99
C SER A 257 3.97 -5.40 -2.32
N ALA A 258 4.17 -4.78 -1.14
CA ALA A 258 3.12 -4.14 -0.37
C ALA A 258 2.46 -2.96 -1.12
N TYR A 259 1.13 -2.91 -1.13
CA TYR A 259 0.39 -1.79 -1.71
C TYR A 259 -0.20 -0.96 -0.57
N ASP A 260 0.40 0.22 -0.32
CA ASP A 260 -0.07 1.22 0.65
C ASP A 260 -0.35 0.68 2.07
N ASN A 261 0.41 -0.33 2.52
CA ASN A 261 0.15 -0.98 3.80
C ASN A 261 1.41 -1.43 4.56
N VAL A 262 2.58 -0.88 4.22
CA VAL A 262 3.85 -1.14 4.91
C VAL A 262 3.75 -0.91 6.42
N PRO A 263 3.19 0.21 6.94
CA PRO A 263 3.06 0.40 8.39
C PRO A 263 2.29 -0.74 9.07
N ARG A 264 1.20 -1.22 8.44
CA ARG A 264 0.39 -2.33 8.96
C ARG A 264 1.19 -3.63 8.95
N LEU A 265 1.86 -3.94 7.83
CA LEU A 265 2.63 -5.18 7.68
C LEU A 265 3.76 -5.23 8.72
N VAL A 266 4.54 -4.15 8.86
CA VAL A 266 5.61 -4.06 9.87
C VAL A 266 5.03 -4.10 11.28
N SER A 267 3.94 -3.39 11.55
CA SER A 267 3.30 -3.40 12.86
C SER A 267 2.84 -4.81 13.27
N SER A 268 2.24 -5.53 12.32
CA SER A 268 1.74 -6.90 12.56
C SER A 268 2.90 -7.88 12.72
N TYR A 269 3.91 -7.79 11.85
CA TYR A 269 5.10 -8.65 11.90
C TYR A 269 5.86 -8.48 13.22
N LEU A 270 6.08 -7.24 13.67
CA LEU A 270 6.81 -6.93 14.90
C LEU A 270 5.95 -6.96 16.16
N ASN A 271 4.64 -7.17 16.03
CA ASN A 271 3.66 -7.01 17.11
C ASN A 271 3.86 -5.68 17.88
N SER A 272 4.09 -4.59 17.15
CA SER A 272 4.37 -3.28 17.73
C SER A 272 3.69 -2.18 16.93
N PRO A 273 3.12 -1.14 17.56
CA PRO A 273 2.56 -0.02 16.83
C PRO A 273 3.64 0.64 15.95
N VAL A 274 3.21 1.15 14.80
CA VAL A 274 4.03 1.99 13.93
C VAL A 274 3.50 3.42 13.97
N GLU A 275 4.41 4.35 14.22
CA GLU A 275 4.17 5.79 14.16
C GLU A 275 4.68 6.34 12.82
N LEU A 276 3.90 7.25 12.23
CA LEU A 276 4.29 8.02 11.04
C LEU A 276 4.58 9.45 11.47
N VAL A 277 5.81 9.92 11.21
CA VAL A 277 6.27 11.27 11.55
C VAL A 277 6.58 12.02 10.25
N ILE A 278 5.87 13.12 9.98
CA ILE A 278 6.18 13.99 8.85
C ILE A 278 7.37 14.87 9.24
N THR A 279 8.53 14.64 8.61
CA THR A 279 9.75 15.40 8.91
C THR A 279 9.94 16.60 8.00
N ARG A 280 9.40 16.53 6.77
CA ARG A 280 9.43 17.65 5.81
C ARG A 280 8.17 17.64 4.97
N SER A 281 7.59 18.81 4.73
CA SER A 281 6.51 19.00 3.77
C SER A 281 6.68 20.39 3.15
N CYS A 282 6.90 20.48 1.84
CA CYS A 282 7.08 21.77 1.17
C CYS A 282 6.57 21.74 -0.27
N LYS A 283 6.13 22.90 -0.76
CA LYS A 283 5.78 23.11 -2.17
C LYS A 283 7.07 23.26 -3.00
N LEU A 284 7.20 22.50 -4.09
CA LEU A 284 8.35 22.52 -5.00
C LEU A 284 8.12 23.40 -6.24
N GLY A 285 6.86 23.57 -6.64
CA GLY A 285 6.45 24.34 -7.81
C GLY A 285 4.95 24.57 -7.78
N GLU A 286 4.35 25.11 -8.85
CA GLU A 286 2.92 25.46 -8.85
C GLU A 286 2.04 24.30 -8.41
N SER A 287 2.20 23.12 -9.01
CA SER A 287 1.40 21.91 -8.76
C SER A 287 2.18 20.76 -8.09
N SER A 288 3.41 21.03 -7.64
CA SER A 288 4.32 20.00 -7.14
C SER A 288 4.62 20.17 -5.65
N TYR A 289 4.58 19.08 -4.91
CA TYR A 289 4.85 19.06 -3.47
C TYR A 289 5.81 17.92 -3.11
N LEU A 290 6.66 18.17 -2.12
CA LEU A 290 7.54 17.18 -1.52
C LEU A 290 7.08 16.91 -0.10
N ARG A 291 7.03 15.62 0.27
CA ARG A 291 6.86 15.20 1.66
C ARG A 291 7.89 14.14 2.00
N VAL A 292 8.52 14.25 3.15
CA VAL A 292 9.36 13.22 3.74
C VAL A 292 8.69 12.75 5.01
N VAL A 293 8.51 11.43 5.12
CA VAL A 293 7.94 10.78 6.30
C VAL A 293 8.92 9.76 6.85
N GLU A 294 8.99 9.69 8.17
CA GLU A 294 9.68 8.65 8.91
C GLU A 294 8.65 7.69 9.49
N LEU A 295 8.88 6.39 9.34
CA LEU A 295 8.09 5.34 9.96
C LEU A 295 8.90 4.71 11.11
N LYS A 296 8.37 4.79 12.32
CA LYS A 296 9.04 4.36 13.56
C LYS A 296 8.23 3.27 14.25
N CYS A 297 8.93 2.29 14.79
CA CYS A 297 8.33 1.29 15.66
C CYS A 297 8.23 1.87 17.08
N VAL A 298 7.03 1.96 17.63
CA VAL A 298 6.77 2.66 18.91
C VAL A 298 7.45 1.97 20.09
N SER A 299 7.43 0.64 20.15
CA SER A 299 7.97 -0.13 21.27
C SER A 299 9.46 0.10 21.55
N ASN A 300 10.24 0.41 20.52
CA ASN A 300 11.69 0.58 20.61
C ASN A 300 12.18 1.93 20.04
N ASN A 301 11.26 2.80 19.60
CA ASN A 301 11.54 4.07 18.94
C ASN A 301 12.54 3.97 17.77
N LYS A 302 12.62 2.82 17.10
CA LYS A 302 13.54 2.62 15.98
C LYS A 302 12.86 3.03 14.67
N LEU A 303 13.53 3.90 13.93
CA LEU A 303 13.22 4.18 12.53
C LEU A 303 13.41 2.90 11.72
N PHE A 304 12.40 2.50 10.95
CA PHE A 304 12.50 1.35 10.05
C PHE A 304 12.37 1.72 8.57
N CYS A 305 11.72 2.84 8.25
CA CYS A 305 11.59 3.29 6.87
C CYS A 305 11.53 4.82 6.79
N VAL A 306 12.17 5.39 5.78
CA VAL A 306 12.02 6.78 5.35
C VAL A 306 11.35 6.75 3.98
N ALA A 307 10.25 7.48 3.82
CA ALA A 307 9.60 7.62 2.52
C ALA A 307 9.61 9.08 2.05
N THR A 308 10.09 9.28 0.83
CA THR A 308 10.06 10.55 0.12
C THR A 308 8.97 10.49 -0.95
N CYS A 309 7.99 11.37 -0.83
CA CYS A 309 6.82 11.43 -1.69
C CYS A 309 6.82 12.74 -2.48
N GLU A 310 6.84 12.63 -3.80
CA GLU A 310 6.70 13.75 -4.73
C GLU A 310 5.31 13.73 -5.34
N PHE A 311 4.48 14.69 -4.95
CA PHE A 311 3.12 14.85 -5.43
C PHE A 311 3.10 15.80 -6.63
N THR A 312 2.36 15.43 -7.66
CA THR A 312 1.96 16.29 -8.77
C THR A 312 0.43 16.32 -8.78
N ILE A 313 -0.14 17.49 -8.49
CA ILE A 313 -1.58 17.72 -8.50
C ILE A 313 -2.00 18.08 -9.92
N LEU A 314 -2.89 17.28 -10.49
CA LEU A 314 -3.42 17.44 -11.85
C LEU A 314 -4.73 18.22 -11.86
N ASP A 315 -5.44 18.29 -10.72
CA ASP A 315 -6.69 19.01 -10.57
C ASP A 315 -6.45 20.42 -9.99
N LEU A 316 -6.80 21.44 -10.76
CA LEU A 316 -6.58 22.85 -10.39
C LEU A 316 -7.37 23.25 -9.14
N LYS A 317 -8.58 22.72 -8.95
CA LYS A 317 -9.41 23.04 -7.78
C LYS A 317 -8.78 22.45 -6.52
N LEU A 318 -8.36 21.18 -6.57
CA LEU A 318 -7.66 20.52 -5.47
C LEU A 318 -6.34 21.23 -5.12
N GLN A 319 -5.61 21.68 -6.14
CA GLN A 319 -4.40 22.47 -5.97
C GLN A 319 -4.67 23.78 -5.23
N GLN A 320 -5.71 24.53 -5.62
CA GLN A 320 -6.13 25.75 -4.92
C GLN A 320 -6.52 25.48 -3.46
N GLN A 321 -7.21 24.37 -3.19
CA GLN A 321 -7.56 23.97 -1.82
C GLN A 321 -6.34 23.63 -0.96
N LEU A 322 -5.34 22.94 -1.54
CA LEU A 322 -4.06 22.67 -0.87
C LEU A 322 -3.29 23.97 -0.59
N ASP A 323 -3.25 24.88 -1.56
CA ASP A 323 -2.57 26.17 -1.44
C ASP A 323 -3.20 27.09 -0.39
N ASN A 324 -4.52 27.03 -0.26
CA ASN A 324 -5.27 27.77 0.76
C ASN A 324 -5.20 27.12 2.15
N GLY A 325 -4.60 25.94 2.29
CA GLY A 325 -4.60 25.17 3.53
C GLY A 325 -5.99 24.64 3.93
N GLU A 326 -6.94 24.62 2.99
CA GLU A 326 -8.25 23.97 3.16
C GLU A 326 -8.15 22.44 3.15
N PHE A 327 -6.99 21.92 2.71
CA PHE A 327 -6.78 20.51 2.47
C PHE A 327 -5.36 20.10 2.84
N GLU A 328 -5.18 18.90 3.40
CA GLU A 328 -3.85 18.33 3.60
C GLU A 328 -3.50 17.33 2.48
N LEU A 329 -2.20 17.20 2.17
CA LEU A 329 -1.74 16.16 1.22
C LEU A 329 -2.18 14.74 1.63
N ASN A 330 -2.38 14.49 2.93
CA ASN A 330 -2.89 13.20 3.45
C ASN A 330 -4.32 12.91 2.99
N ASP A 331 -5.10 13.96 2.75
CA ASP A 331 -6.51 13.83 2.43
C ASP A 331 -6.72 13.55 0.93
N ILE A 332 -5.71 13.80 0.09
CA ILE A 332 -5.76 13.55 -1.37
C ILE A 332 -6.20 12.12 -1.67
N PHE A 333 -5.74 11.16 -0.88
CA PHE A 333 -6.14 9.76 -1.06
C PHE A 333 -7.34 9.35 -0.22
N ARG A 334 -7.68 10.08 0.85
CA ARG A 334 -8.82 9.76 1.74
C ARG A 334 -10.14 10.26 1.19
N LYS A 335 -10.23 11.54 0.82
CA LYS A 335 -11.47 12.19 0.34
C LYS A 335 -11.97 11.55 -0.96
N TYR A 336 -11.06 10.95 -1.71
CA TYR A 336 -11.35 10.33 -2.99
C TYR A 336 -11.41 8.79 -2.93
N ARG A 337 -11.46 8.18 -1.73
CA ARG A 337 -11.81 6.74 -1.56
C ARG A 337 -13.23 6.39 -2.01
N GLY A 338 -14.07 7.39 -2.32
CA GLY A 338 -15.34 7.20 -3.01
C GLY A 338 -15.21 7.05 -4.54
N GLY A 339 -14.01 7.26 -5.09
CA GLY A 339 -13.64 7.05 -6.49
C GLY A 339 -12.52 6.02 -6.60
N SER A 340 -12.21 5.61 -7.83
CA SER A 340 -11.35 4.45 -8.14
C SER A 340 -10.05 4.34 -7.32
N LEU A 341 -9.67 3.10 -6.99
CA LEU A 341 -8.39 2.78 -6.35
C LEU A 341 -7.22 3.41 -7.14
N PRO A 342 -6.21 4.00 -6.45
CA PRO A 342 -5.05 4.52 -7.15
C PRO A 342 -4.34 3.38 -7.90
N MET A 343 -3.97 3.65 -9.15
CA MET A 343 -3.16 2.74 -9.93
C MET A 343 -1.75 2.73 -9.35
N PHE A 344 -1.35 1.59 -8.80
CA PHE A 344 0.01 1.36 -8.31
C PHE A 344 0.87 0.79 -9.43
N LYS A 345 2.02 1.41 -9.67
CA LYS A 345 3.05 0.93 -10.57
C LYS A 345 4.39 0.92 -9.86
N LEU A 346 4.91 -0.27 -9.56
CA LEU A 346 6.26 -0.44 -9.06
C LEU A 346 7.26 0.01 -10.14
N VAL A 347 8.19 0.90 -9.77
CA VAL A 347 9.20 1.47 -10.68
C VAL A 347 10.54 0.82 -10.45
N SER A 348 11.01 0.73 -9.20
CA SER A 348 12.25 0.04 -8.83
C SER A 348 12.14 -0.66 -7.48
N ALA A 349 12.87 -1.76 -7.30
CA ALA A 349 13.05 -2.45 -6.03
C ALA A 349 14.47 -3.03 -6.01
N SER A 350 15.24 -2.75 -4.97
CA SER A 350 16.63 -3.16 -4.90
C SER A 350 17.13 -3.25 -3.47
N LYS A 351 18.23 -3.98 -3.29
CA LYS A 351 19.03 -3.95 -2.06
C LYS A 351 20.29 -3.17 -2.34
N ILE A 352 20.62 -2.21 -1.48
CA ILE A 352 21.75 -1.31 -1.69
C ILE A 352 23.03 -2.05 -1.29
N LYS A 353 23.75 -2.62 -2.27
CA LYS A 353 24.94 -3.44 -2.05
C LYS A 353 26.22 -2.63 -1.86
N ASN A 354 26.30 -1.42 -2.43
CA ASN A 354 27.47 -0.56 -2.36
C ASN A 354 27.08 0.80 -1.78
N ARG A 355 27.97 1.39 -0.97
CA ARG A 355 27.85 2.79 -0.60
C ARG A 355 27.99 3.61 -1.88
N ILE A 356 26.95 4.35 -2.24
CA ILE A 356 27.03 5.29 -3.35
C ILE A 356 27.98 6.40 -2.87
N VAL A 357 29.20 6.38 -3.38
CA VAL A 357 30.12 7.52 -3.24
C VAL A 357 29.84 8.39 -4.46
N GLU A 358 28.81 9.22 -4.36
CA GLU A 358 28.52 10.20 -5.40
C GLU A 358 29.56 11.33 -5.30
N ASN A 359 30.26 11.56 -6.41
CA ASN A 359 31.18 12.68 -6.62
C ASN A 359 30.45 13.91 -7.19
N ASP A 360 29.12 13.98 -7.08
CA ASP A 360 28.30 14.89 -7.86
C ASP A 360 27.89 16.15 -7.08
N GLN A 361 28.04 17.32 -7.70
CA GLN A 361 27.90 18.64 -7.06
C GLN A 361 26.44 19.12 -6.84
N ASN A 362 25.44 18.23 -6.94
CA ASN A 362 24.03 18.58 -6.74
C ASN A 362 23.59 18.37 -5.27
N GLN A 363 24.13 19.23 -4.38
CA GLN A 363 24.01 19.13 -2.92
C GLN A 363 22.59 19.07 -2.31
N ASP A 364 21.53 19.48 -3.01
CA ASP A 364 20.22 19.70 -2.38
C ASP A 364 19.25 18.50 -2.43
N ARG A 365 19.43 17.55 -3.37
CA ARG A 365 18.58 16.35 -3.47
C ARG A 365 19.24 15.10 -2.86
N ASP A 366 20.57 15.02 -2.88
CA ASP A 366 21.28 13.77 -2.59
C ASP A 366 21.71 13.62 -1.13
N SER A 367 21.66 14.68 -0.31
CA SER A 367 22.06 14.61 1.12
C SER A 367 21.25 13.62 1.98
N LEU A 368 20.04 13.26 1.57
CA LEU A 368 19.23 12.21 2.22
C LEU A 368 19.63 10.79 1.77
N LEU A 369 20.15 10.63 0.55
CA LEU A 369 20.66 9.37 -0.02
C LEU A 369 22.14 9.16 0.30
N GLU A 370 22.90 10.19 0.65
CA GLU A 370 24.33 10.05 1.03
C GLU A 370 24.57 9.18 2.28
N ASN A 371 23.53 8.98 3.10
CA ASN A 371 23.55 8.11 4.28
C ASN A 371 22.96 6.71 4.05
N LEU A 372 22.77 6.28 2.80
CA LEU A 372 22.26 4.95 2.49
C LEU A 372 23.13 3.88 3.15
N LYS A 373 22.54 3.19 4.13
CA LYS A 373 23.20 2.11 4.84
C LYS A 373 23.36 0.92 3.90
N LEU A 374 24.53 0.29 3.95
CA LEU A 374 24.78 -0.96 3.25
C LEU A 374 23.69 -1.98 3.61
N ASN A 375 23.15 -2.66 2.60
CA ASN A 375 22.03 -3.60 2.68
C ASN A 375 20.66 -3.03 3.00
N ALA A 376 20.48 -1.71 2.95
CA ALA A 376 19.14 -1.12 3.02
C ALA A 376 18.29 -1.59 1.82
N LEU A 377 17.02 -1.84 2.08
CA LEU A 377 16.04 -2.15 1.03
C LEU A 377 15.51 -0.84 0.48
N HIS A 378 15.42 -0.72 -0.83
CA HIS A 378 14.86 0.45 -1.48
C HIS A 378 13.75 0.02 -2.44
N ARG A 379 12.66 0.77 -2.49
CA ARG A 379 11.67 0.65 -3.55
C ARG A 379 11.14 2.01 -3.96
N SER A 380 10.88 2.17 -5.26
CA SER A 380 10.19 3.32 -5.80
C SER A 380 8.94 2.87 -6.57
N TYR A 381 7.87 3.64 -6.46
CA TYR A 381 6.62 3.35 -7.13
C TYR A 381 5.81 4.62 -7.41
N ILE A 382 4.90 4.53 -8.36
CA ILE A 382 3.99 5.61 -8.72
C ILE A 382 2.57 5.20 -8.30
N LEU A 383 1.91 6.08 -7.57
CA LEU A 383 0.47 6.06 -7.34
C LEU A 383 -0.17 7.07 -8.29
N SER A 384 -1.13 6.66 -9.10
CA SER A 384 -1.86 7.56 -10.00
C SER A 384 -3.36 7.51 -9.75
N THR A 385 -3.96 8.69 -9.70
CA THR A 385 -5.39 8.94 -9.73
C THR A 385 -5.69 9.90 -10.88
N PRO A 386 -6.96 10.14 -11.25
CA PRO A 386 -7.30 11.18 -12.23
C PRO A 386 -6.82 12.59 -11.84
N PHE A 387 -6.60 12.85 -10.54
CA PHE A 387 -6.37 14.20 -10.00
C PHE A 387 -4.97 14.42 -9.45
N ALA A 388 -4.21 13.35 -9.22
CA ALA A 388 -2.88 13.43 -8.65
C ALA A 388 -2.03 12.23 -9.05
N ARG A 389 -0.74 12.49 -9.22
CA ARG A 389 0.31 11.48 -9.36
C ARG A 389 1.27 11.64 -8.20
N VAL A 390 1.65 10.54 -7.56
CA VAL A 390 2.62 10.56 -6.46
C VAL A 390 3.72 9.57 -6.76
N HIS A 391 4.95 10.06 -6.83
CA HIS A 391 6.15 9.24 -6.91
C HIS A 391 6.68 9.04 -5.49
N VAL A 392 6.73 7.80 -5.04
CA VAL A 392 7.17 7.45 -3.69
C VAL A 392 8.48 6.69 -3.80
N HIS A 393 9.46 7.10 -2.99
CA HIS A 393 10.71 6.38 -2.74
C HIS A 393 10.76 5.99 -1.29
N GLU A 394 10.79 4.70 -1.00
CA GLU A 394 10.91 4.16 0.34
C GLU A 394 12.27 3.52 0.54
N LEU A 395 12.91 3.88 1.64
CA LEU A 395 14.18 3.33 2.08
C LEU A 395 14.00 2.68 3.44
N PHE A 396 14.19 1.36 3.50
CA PHE A 396 14.09 0.60 4.74
C PHE A 396 15.45 0.40 5.38
N GLU A 397 15.46 0.53 6.70
CA GLU A 397 16.64 0.33 7.52
C GLU A 397 17.07 -1.13 7.53
N PRO A 398 18.39 -1.45 7.49
CA PRO A 398 18.88 -2.82 7.39
C PRO A 398 18.46 -3.73 8.54
N TRP A 399 18.19 -3.19 9.74
CA TRP A 399 17.76 -4.00 10.87
C TRP A 399 16.35 -4.55 10.67
N THR A 400 15.49 -3.84 9.92
CA THR A 400 14.12 -4.26 9.59
C THR A 400 14.11 -5.62 8.89
N THR A 401 15.20 -5.95 8.18
CA THR A 401 15.31 -7.17 7.37
C THR A 401 16.08 -8.28 8.07
N LYS A 402 16.81 -7.97 9.15
CA LYS A 402 17.58 -8.94 9.96
C LYS A 402 16.73 -9.67 11.01
N MET A 403 15.53 -9.20 11.32
CA MET A 403 14.72 -9.75 12.42
C MET A 403 14.20 -11.16 12.16
N VAL A 404 14.23 -11.66 10.92
CA VAL A 404 13.85 -13.04 10.58
C VAL A 404 14.83 -14.07 11.17
N GLN A 405 16.04 -13.66 11.59
CA GLN A 405 17.16 -14.58 11.87
C GLN A 405 17.47 -14.83 13.35
N THR A 406 16.79 -14.19 14.32
CA THR A 406 17.26 -14.19 15.72
C THR A 406 16.21 -14.57 16.77
N GLU A 407 15.20 -15.37 16.43
CA GLU A 407 14.32 -16.02 17.43
C GLU A 407 14.83 -17.44 17.77
N GLU A 408 16.12 -17.57 18.09
CA GLU A 408 16.68 -18.74 18.81
C GLU A 408 16.87 -18.44 20.29
#